data_AF-A0A5C7A7S2-F1
#
_entry.id   AF-A0A5C7A7S2-F1
#
_cell.length_a   1.000
_cell.length_b   1.000
_cell.length_c   1.000
_cell.angle_alpha   90.00
_cell.angle_beta   90.00
_cell.angle_gamma   90.00
#
_symmetry.space_group_name_H-M   'P 1'
#
loop_
_entity.id
_entity.type
_entity.pdbx_description
1 polymer ?
#
loop_
_entity_poly.entity_id
_entity_poly.type
_entity_poly.pdbx_seq_one_letter_code
_entity_poly.pdbx_strand_id
1 'polypeptide(L)'
;MLNWKLMADPYPVLGDIIIIAKDGENSDRSKWLIGQFLQTEDGQQYGVLVDLTKEGAIIKKTDKFKYWCKLLEGGKKIPPDPKEEDFPEYYDFFKKLIASYENKFIVMAKLSKMAGGNFYALDLYFDGVYNRSLSLLDATLILLDSKNFMAAASIVRLHLDNFLRLHAAWIVDKPYDFVSEVMDGKSVRNLKDRNGNKMWDGYLVEDASKKYPWIRDVYDKSCGFIHFSGTHIFSNQKIIDNETRTIGSYIGKRDWDNVTDLNRIEVLAVMIEISDCILEYAYGWAIHKMQAKSESDKKN
;
A
#
# COMPACT_ATOMS: atom_id res chain seq x y z
N MET A 1 -4.42 -8.58 12.23
CA MET A 1 -5.71 -8.16 12.85
C MET A 1 -5.88 -6.67 12.59
N LEU A 2 -7.03 -6.21 12.11
CA LEU A 2 -7.26 -4.76 11.96
C LEU A 2 -7.18 -4.10 13.34
N ASN A 3 -6.49 -2.96 13.45
CA ASN A 3 -6.37 -2.20 14.70
C ASN A 3 -7.66 -1.42 14.95
N TRP A 4 -8.72 -2.14 15.28
CA TRP A 4 -10.05 -1.60 15.48
C TRP A 4 -10.09 -0.64 16.66
N LYS A 5 -10.69 0.54 16.45
CA LYS A 5 -11.00 1.53 17.48
C LYS A 5 -12.50 1.62 17.65
N LEU A 6 -12.96 1.91 18.87
CA LEU A 6 -14.36 2.29 19.05
C LEU A 6 -14.60 3.63 18.37
N MET A 7 -15.78 3.82 17.80
CA MET A 7 -16.21 5.12 17.27
C MET A 7 -16.26 6.21 18.35
N ALA A 8 -16.30 5.84 19.64
CA ALA A 8 -16.28 6.75 20.78
C ALA A 8 -14.87 7.13 21.27
N ASP A 9 -13.82 6.43 20.80
CA ASP A 9 -12.40 6.74 21.05
C ASP A 9 -11.94 7.86 20.08
N PRO A 10 -10.75 8.50 20.21
CA PRO A 10 -10.48 9.73 19.47
C PRO A 10 -10.70 9.54 17.96
N TYR A 11 -11.63 10.34 17.43
CA TYR A 11 -12.06 10.31 16.04
C TYR A 11 -10.86 10.46 15.09
N PRO A 12 -10.88 9.81 13.92
CA PRO A 12 -9.85 10.03 12.92
C PRO A 12 -9.95 11.45 12.36
N VAL A 13 -8.90 11.82 11.63
CA VAL A 13 -8.78 13.14 11.04
C VAL A 13 -9.86 13.30 9.97
N LEU A 14 -10.41 14.50 9.87
CA LEU A 14 -11.40 14.85 8.85
C LEU A 14 -10.88 14.52 7.45
N GLY A 15 -11.72 13.84 6.67
CA GLY A 15 -11.37 13.38 5.32
C GLY A 15 -10.60 12.05 5.26
N ASP A 16 -10.19 11.46 6.38
CA ASP A 16 -9.58 10.12 6.39
C ASP A 16 -10.55 9.09 5.81
N ILE A 17 -10.05 8.24 4.90
CA ILE A 17 -10.79 7.07 4.41
C ILE A 17 -10.68 5.96 5.46
N ILE A 18 -11.81 5.45 5.90
CA ILE A 18 -11.90 4.47 6.98
C ILE A 18 -12.57 3.18 6.50
N ILE A 19 -12.25 2.07 7.17
CA ILE A 19 -13.05 0.85 7.17
C ILE A 19 -13.84 0.81 8.47
N ILE A 20 -15.08 0.35 8.40
CA ILE A 20 -16.02 0.31 9.51
C ILE A 20 -16.75 -1.03 9.61
N ALA A 21 -17.11 -1.40 10.84
CA ALA A 21 -17.84 -2.63 11.14
C ALA A 21 -18.82 -2.45 12.31
N LYS A 22 -19.85 -3.32 12.34
CA LYS A 22 -20.78 -3.42 13.48
C LYS A 22 -20.21 -4.28 14.60
N ASP A 23 -20.83 -4.19 15.76
CA ASP A 23 -20.49 -5.06 16.89
C ASP A 23 -20.70 -6.53 16.55
N GLY A 24 -19.72 -7.38 16.90
CA GLY A 24 -19.71 -8.81 16.57
C GLY A 24 -19.49 -9.16 15.09
N GLU A 25 -19.38 -8.18 14.18
CA GLU A 25 -19.14 -8.41 12.74
C GLU A 25 -17.65 -8.21 12.35
N ASN A 26 -16.77 -7.97 13.34
CA ASN A 26 -15.32 -7.78 13.16
C ASN A 26 -14.58 -9.03 12.64
N SER A 27 -15.21 -10.19 12.59
CA SER A 27 -14.65 -11.43 12.04
C SER A 27 -15.13 -11.73 10.61
N ASP A 28 -16.27 -11.16 10.20
CA ASP A 28 -16.87 -11.37 8.89
C ASP A 28 -16.53 -10.21 7.94
N ARG A 29 -15.45 -10.41 7.18
CA ARG A 29 -14.93 -9.46 6.18
C ARG A 29 -16.00 -9.01 5.18
N SER A 30 -17.02 -9.84 4.93
CA SER A 30 -18.10 -9.52 3.99
C SER A 30 -19.02 -8.41 4.48
N LYS A 31 -18.97 -8.06 5.77
CA LYS A 31 -19.86 -7.06 6.38
C LYS A 31 -19.20 -5.71 6.58
N TRP A 32 -17.89 -5.60 6.33
CA TRP A 32 -17.16 -4.34 6.47
C TRP A 32 -17.46 -3.41 5.29
N LEU A 33 -17.47 -2.11 5.59
CA LEU A 33 -17.77 -1.04 4.65
C LEU A 33 -16.68 0.03 4.68
N ILE A 34 -16.65 0.90 3.67
CA ILE A 34 -15.78 2.08 3.64
C ILE A 34 -16.59 3.32 4.01
N GLY A 35 -15.94 4.29 4.64
CA GLY A 35 -16.49 5.59 4.96
C GLY A 35 -15.44 6.69 4.94
N GLN A 36 -15.88 7.90 5.29
CA GLN A 36 -15.03 9.04 5.60
C GLN A 36 -15.52 9.70 6.89
N PHE A 37 -14.67 10.41 7.61
CA PHE A 37 -15.12 11.27 8.71
C PHE A 37 -15.36 12.70 8.23
N LEU A 38 -16.53 13.26 8.56
CA LEU A 38 -16.92 14.64 8.25
C LEU A 38 -17.25 15.41 9.53
N GLN A 39 -17.15 16.74 9.45
CA GLN A 39 -17.55 17.69 10.49
C GLN A 39 -18.58 18.62 9.86
N THR A 40 -19.69 18.83 10.55
CA THR A 40 -20.73 19.78 10.14
C THR A 40 -20.32 21.21 10.50
N GLU A 41 -20.96 22.21 9.88
CA GLU A 41 -20.65 23.63 10.08
C GLU A 41 -20.84 24.11 11.54
N ASP A 42 -21.68 23.42 12.31
CA ASP A 42 -21.90 23.65 13.75
C ASP A 42 -20.82 22.99 14.64
N GLY A 43 -19.79 22.40 14.04
CA GLY A 43 -18.67 21.78 14.71
C GLY A 43 -18.89 20.33 15.15
N GLN A 44 -20.07 19.73 14.91
CA GLN A 44 -20.32 18.33 15.28
C GLN A 44 -19.60 17.35 14.33
N GLN A 45 -18.92 16.35 14.88
CA GLN A 45 -18.16 15.36 14.11
C GLN A 45 -18.94 14.05 13.96
N TYR A 46 -19.01 13.51 12.75
CA TYR A 46 -19.70 12.25 12.44
C TYR A 46 -18.89 11.39 11.47
N GLY A 47 -18.90 10.07 11.70
CA GLY A 47 -18.50 9.10 10.69
C GLY A 47 -19.56 9.04 9.58
N VAL A 48 -19.14 9.25 8.35
CA VAL A 48 -19.98 9.18 7.15
C VAL A 48 -19.73 7.87 6.43
N LEU A 49 -20.78 7.08 6.34
CA LEU A 49 -20.79 5.86 5.55
C LEU A 49 -20.77 6.23 4.07
N VAL A 50 -19.83 5.68 3.32
CA VAL A 50 -19.89 5.71 1.86
C VAL A 50 -20.24 4.30 1.44
N ASP A 51 -21.55 4.01 1.39
CA ASP A 51 -22.01 2.76 0.78
C ASP A 51 -21.78 2.85 -0.73
N LEU A 52 -20.64 2.34 -1.18
CA LEU A 52 -20.27 2.26 -2.59
C LEU A 52 -21.13 1.25 -3.37
N THR A 53 -22.07 0.55 -2.72
CA THR A 53 -22.91 -0.47 -3.38
C THR A 53 -24.33 0.02 -3.70
N LYS A 54 -24.72 1.23 -3.24
CA LYS A 54 -26.07 1.78 -3.44
C LYS A 54 -26.01 3.16 -4.09
N GLU A 55 -26.99 3.48 -4.93
CA GLU A 55 -27.13 4.82 -5.51
C GLU A 55 -27.26 5.88 -4.42
N GLY A 56 -26.42 6.91 -4.52
CA GLY A 56 -26.21 7.90 -3.47
C GLY A 56 -25.31 7.34 -2.37
N ALA A 57 -24.16 7.99 -2.12
CA ALA A 57 -23.42 7.74 -0.89
C ALA A 57 -24.36 8.10 0.28
N ILE A 58 -25.03 7.10 0.87
CA ILE A 58 -25.99 7.36 1.93
C ILE A 58 -25.21 7.80 3.16
N ILE A 59 -25.19 9.12 3.38
CA ILE A 59 -24.70 9.74 4.61
C ILE A 59 -25.66 9.31 5.73
N LYS A 60 -25.26 8.30 6.50
CA LYS A 60 -26.01 7.88 7.68
C LYS A 60 -25.15 8.01 8.93
N LYS A 61 -25.51 8.96 9.79
CA LYS A 61 -25.19 8.89 11.22
C LYS A 61 -25.91 7.67 11.76
N THR A 62 -25.18 6.65 12.20
CA THR A 62 -25.81 5.49 12.84
C THR A 62 -24.92 4.88 13.90
N ASP A 63 -25.52 4.71 15.06
CA ASP A 63 -25.07 4.00 16.25
C ASP A 63 -24.94 2.47 16.03
N LYS A 64 -25.29 1.99 14.82
CA LYS A 64 -25.12 0.59 14.42
C LYS A 64 -23.68 0.21 14.08
N PHE A 65 -22.82 1.16 13.68
CA PHE A 65 -21.40 0.91 13.44
C PHE A 65 -20.61 1.34 14.66
N LYS A 66 -19.89 0.39 15.26
CA LYS A 66 -19.22 0.58 16.55
C LYS A 66 -17.71 0.66 16.41
N TYR A 67 -17.16 0.05 15.35
CA TYR A 67 -15.72 -0.08 15.15
C TYR A 67 -15.27 0.55 13.84
N TRP A 68 -14.08 1.15 13.86
CA TRP A 68 -13.43 1.69 12.67
C TRP A 68 -11.91 1.45 12.70
N CYS A 69 -11.29 1.51 11.52
CA CYS A 69 -9.84 1.62 11.35
C CYS A 69 -9.54 2.42 10.09
N LYS A 70 -8.32 2.94 9.95
CA LYS A 70 -7.93 3.66 8.73
C LYS A 70 -7.78 2.70 7.56
N LEU A 71 -8.25 3.10 6.38
CA LEU A 71 -7.89 2.41 5.14
C LEU A 71 -6.43 2.70 4.81
N LEU A 72 -6.06 3.98 4.78
CA LEU A 72 -4.70 4.46 4.50
C LEU A 72 -4.04 4.83 5.83
N GLU A 73 -2.88 4.26 6.14
CA GLU A 73 -2.16 4.57 7.39
C GLU A 73 -1.53 5.97 7.35
N GLY A 74 -1.16 6.45 6.16
CA GLY A 74 -0.85 7.85 5.89
C GLY A 74 0.50 8.31 6.41
N GLY A 75 1.60 7.63 6.06
CA GLY A 75 2.93 8.15 6.37
C GLY A 75 3.26 8.04 7.85
N LYS A 76 3.00 6.91 8.52
CA LYS A 76 3.41 6.76 9.93
C LYS A 76 4.93 6.74 10.01
N LYS A 77 5.50 7.86 10.44
CA LYS A 77 6.93 8.08 10.42
C LYS A 77 7.56 7.50 11.67
N ILE A 78 8.58 6.69 11.47
CA ILE A 78 9.65 6.52 12.45
C ILE A 78 10.16 7.94 12.78
N PRO A 79 10.32 8.31 14.06
CA PRO A 79 10.91 9.59 14.43
C PRO A 79 12.24 9.80 13.69
N PRO A 80 12.64 11.04 13.36
CA PRO A 80 13.91 11.30 12.67
C PRO A 80 15.13 10.71 13.40
N ASP A 81 15.11 10.73 14.73
CA ASP A 81 16.14 10.16 15.60
C ASP A 81 15.50 9.16 16.58
N PRO A 82 15.12 7.96 16.12
CA PRO A 82 14.44 6.99 16.96
C PRO A 82 15.45 6.36 17.91
N LYS A 83 15.05 6.15 19.17
CA LYS A 83 15.94 5.50 20.15
C LYS A 83 15.92 3.99 19.95
N GLU A 84 17.07 3.35 20.08
CA GLU A 84 17.19 1.89 19.90
C GLU A 84 16.31 1.10 20.89
N GLU A 85 16.06 1.64 22.08
CA GLU A 85 15.17 1.05 23.09
C GLU A 85 13.72 0.89 22.60
N ASP A 86 13.28 1.72 21.65
CA ASP A 86 11.92 1.71 21.09
C ASP A 86 11.79 0.75 19.87
N PHE A 87 12.90 0.27 19.32
CA PHE A 87 12.89 -0.53 18.08
C PHE A 87 12.04 -1.80 18.17
N PRO A 88 12.04 -2.57 19.27
CA PRO A 88 11.16 -3.74 19.39
C PRO A 88 9.68 -3.38 19.29
N GLU A 89 9.27 -2.25 19.88
CA GLU A 89 7.88 -1.77 19.84
C GLU A 89 7.49 -1.34 18.42
N TYR A 90 8.35 -0.55 17.76
CA TYR A 90 8.14 -0.17 16.37
C TYR A 90 8.05 -1.38 15.45
N TYR A 91 8.96 -2.34 15.59
CA TYR A 91 8.97 -3.55 14.76
C TYR A 91 7.66 -4.34 14.90
N ASP A 92 7.21 -4.59 16.14
CA ASP A 92 5.94 -5.27 16.40
C ASP A 92 4.74 -4.47 15.86
N PHE A 93 4.74 -3.14 16.05
CA PHE A 93 3.71 -2.26 15.53
C PHE A 93 3.60 -2.32 14.00
N PHE A 94 4.70 -2.17 13.28
CA PHE A 94 4.71 -2.20 11.82
C PHE A 94 4.37 -3.59 11.27
N LYS A 95 4.79 -4.68 11.93
CA LYS A 95 4.34 -6.05 11.58
C LYS A 95 2.83 -6.21 11.69
N LYS A 96 2.23 -5.72 12.79
CA LYS A 96 0.77 -5.73 12.98
C LYS A 96 0.06 -4.92 11.91
N LEU A 97 0.63 -3.78 11.49
CA LEU A 97 0.11 -3.00 10.38
C LEU A 97 0.17 -3.76 9.06
N ILE A 98 1.30 -4.37 8.69
CA ILE A 98 1.39 -5.22 7.48
C ILE A 98 0.33 -6.32 7.50
N ALA A 99 0.19 -7.03 8.62
CA ALA A 99 -0.82 -8.08 8.78
C ALA A 99 -2.27 -7.56 8.69
N SER A 100 -2.49 -6.24 8.74
CA SER A 100 -3.79 -5.62 8.53
C SER A 100 -4.15 -5.46 7.05
N TYR A 101 -3.16 -5.40 6.13
CA TYR A 101 -3.40 -5.15 4.71
C TYR A 101 -4.12 -6.29 3.99
N GLU A 102 -4.03 -7.53 4.48
CA GLU A 102 -4.87 -8.64 4.01
C GLU A 102 -6.35 -8.26 4.03
N ASN A 103 -6.79 -7.79 5.18
CA ASN A 103 -8.15 -7.36 5.42
C ASN A 103 -8.51 -6.14 4.57
N LYS A 104 -7.61 -5.15 4.46
CA LYS A 104 -7.83 -3.92 3.67
C LYS A 104 -7.98 -4.22 2.17
N PHE A 105 -7.09 -5.04 1.61
CA PHE A 105 -7.16 -5.42 0.20
C PHE A 105 -8.41 -6.24 -0.11
N ILE A 106 -8.83 -7.16 0.77
CA ILE A 106 -10.07 -7.93 0.59
C ILE A 106 -11.30 -7.02 0.58
N VAL A 107 -11.37 -6.06 1.51
CA VAL A 107 -12.46 -5.06 1.53
C VAL A 107 -12.48 -4.26 0.25
N MET A 108 -11.33 -3.75 -0.18
CA MET A 108 -11.25 -2.93 -1.39
C MET A 108 -11.52 -3.73 -2.66
N ALA A 109 -11.09 -4.99 -2.76
CA ALA A 109 -11.41 -5.87 -3.88
C ALA A 109 -12.91 -6.09 -4.00
N LYS A 110 -13.59 -6.36 -2.88
CA LYS A 110 -15.05 -6.51 -2.87
C LYS A 110 -15.75 -5.21 -3.30
N LEU A 111 -15.38 -4.10 -2.67
CA LEU A 111 -16.07 -2.82 -2.87
C LEU A 111 -15.83 -2.26 -4.27
N SER A 112 -14.60 -2.28 -4.76
CA SER A 112 -14.30 -1.85 -6.13
C SER A 112 -15.16 -2.62 -7.13
N LYS A 113 -15.25 -3.95 -7.05
CA LYS A 113 -16.08 -4.76 -7.97
C LYS A 113 -17.57 -4.44 -7.93
N MET A 114 -18.12 -4.14 -6.75
CA MET A 114 -19.54 -3.83 -6.58
C MET A 114 -19.87 -2.37 -6.90
N ALA A 115 -18.87 -1.48 -6.89
CA ALA A 115 -19.05 -0.06 -7.07
C ALA A 115 -19.66 0.27 -8.43
N GLY A 116 -20.74 1.05 -8.42
CA GLY A 116 -21.47 1.45 -9.63
C GLY A 116 -22.15 0.30 -10.37
N GLY A 117 -22.27 -0.90 -9.77
CA GLY A 117 -23.02 -2.03 -10.32
C GLY A 117 -22.40 -2.73 -11.55
N ASN A 118 -21.31 -2.20 -12.10
CA ASN A 118 -20.64 -2.73 -13.28
C ASN A 118 -19.24 -3.27 -12.95
N PHE A 119 -18.91 -4.39 -13.59
CA PHE A 119 -17.61 -5.05 -13.50
C PHE A 119 -16.78 -4.76 -14.76
N TYR A 120 -15.50 -4.43 -14.58
CA TYR A 120 -14.58 -4.07 -15.66
C TYR A 120 -13.28 -4.87 -15.57
N ALA A 121 -12.56 -5.00 -16.69
CA ALA A 121 -11.26 -5.69 -16.71
C ALA A 121 -10.25 -5.11 -15.71
N LEU A 122 -10.31 -3.80 -15.44
CA LEU A 122 -9.48 -3.16 -14.43
C LEU A 122 -9.73 -3.71 -13.01
N ASP A 123 -10.93 -4.21 -12.70
CA ASP A 123 -11.21 -4.88 -11.41
C ASP A 123 -10.41 -6.20 -11.27
N LEU A 124 -10.25 -6.97 -12.36
CA LEU A 124 -9.40 -8.17 -12.38
C LEU A 124 -7.91 -7.81 -12.30
N TYR A 125 -7.52 -6.70 -12.94
CA TYR A 125 -6.15 -6.21 -12.85
C TYR A 125 -5.78 -5.86 -11.40
N PHE A 126 -6.71 -5.21 -10.68
CA PHE A 126 -6.59 -4.97 -9.24
C PHE A 126 -6.46 -6.26 -8.43
N ASP A 127 -7.25 -7.30 -8.72
CA ASP A 127 -7.11 -8.59 -8.02
C ASP A 127 -5.68 -9.16 -8.15
N GLY A 128 -5.09 -9.06 -9.34
CA GLY A 128 -3.71 -9.45 -9.58
C GLY A 128 -2.72 -8.64 -8.74
N VAL A 129 -2.90 -7.32 -8.70
CA VAL A 129 -2.10 -6.41 -7.87
C VAL A 129 -2.24 -6.73 -6.39
N TYR A 130 -3.46 -7.00 -5.89
CA TYR A 130 -3.70 -7.34 -4.49
C TYR A 130 -3.07 -8.68 -4.12
N ASN A 131 -3.30 -9.73 -4.91
CA ASN A 131 -2.73 -11.05 -4.64
C ASN A 131 -1.20 -10.99 -4.59
N ARG A 132 -0.58 -10.30 -5.57
CA ARG A 132 0.86 -10.08 -5.57
C ARG A 132 1.32 -9.27 -4.36
N SER A 133 0.60 -8.21 -3.98
CA SER A 133 0.90 -7.42 -2.78
C SER A 133 0.90 -8.29 -1.53
N LEU A 134 -0.12 -9.14 -1.35
CA LEU A 134 -0.22 -10.04 -0.20
C LEU A 134 0.92 -11.06 -0.15
N SER A 135 1.27 -11.66 -1.29
CA SER A 135 2.41 -12.57 -1.36
C SER A 135 3.73 -11.88 -1.00
N LEU A 136 3.94 -10.65 -1.46
CA LEU A 136 5.16 -9.89 -1.16
C LEU A 136 5.21 -9.45 0.31
N LEU A 137 4.09 -8.99 0.87
CA LEU A 137 3.98 -8.62 2.28
C LEU A 137 4.27 -9.81 3.21
N ASP A 138 3.66 -10.98 2.93
CA ASP A 138 3.90 -12.20 3.70
C ASP A 138 5.36 -12.67 3.60
N ALA A 139 5.91 -12.69 2.39
CA ALA A 139 7.32 -13.03 2.18
C ALA A 139 8.26 -12.08 2.93
N THR A 140 8.01 -10.77 2.94
CA THR A 140 8.80 -9.81 3.71
C THR A 140 8.80 -10.14 5.20
N LEU A 141 7.64 -10.45 5.78
CA LEU A 141 7.54 -10.80 7.20
C LEU A 141 8.38 -12.06 7.52
N ILE A 142 8.24 -13.11 6.71
CA ILE A 142 9.01 -14.36 6.87
C ILE A 142 10.51 -14.10 6.77
N LEU A 143 10.94 -13.31 5.78
CA LEU A 143 12.36 -13.02 5.54
C LEU A 143 12.95 -12.22 6.69
N LEU A 144 12.27 -11.18 7.17
CA LEU A 144 12.75 -10.37 8.29
C LEU A 144 12.80 -11.18 9.59
N ASP A 145 11.81 -12.03 9.86
CA ASP A 145 11.81 -12.92 11.03
C ASP A 145 12.93 -13.98 10.96
N SER A 146 13.28 -14.42 9.75
CA SER A 146 14.44 -15.31 9.51
C SER A 146 15.79 -14.59 9.56
N LYS A 147 15.79 -13.27 9.78
CA LYS A 147 16.95 -12.37 9.67
C LYS A 147 17.61 -12.48 8.30
N ASN A 148 16.84 -12.35 7.22
CA ASN A 148 17.34 -12.33 5.84
C ASN A 148 16.95 -11.01 5.18
N PHE A 149 17.61 -9.94 5.61
CA PHE A 149 17.36 -8.58 5.18
C PHE A 149 17.69 -8.34 3.72
N MET A 150 18.79 -8.90 3.21
CA MET A 150 19.17 -8.71 1.79
C MET A 150 18.04 -9.18 0.84
N ALA A 151 17.45 -10.34 1.13
CA ALA A 151 16.29 -10.81 0.39
C ALA A 151 15.06 -9.94 0.65
N ALA A 152 14.78 -9.55 1.90
CA ALA A 152 13.63 -8.69 2.24
C ALA A 152 13.69 -7.31 1.54
N ALA A 153 14.88 -6.69 1.48
CA ALA A 153 15.11 -5.43 0.80
C ALA A 153 14.86 -5.52 -0.71
N SER A 154 15.10 -6.69 -1.31
CA SER A 154 14.75 -6.97 -2.70
C SER A 154 13.22 -6.97 -2.92
N ILE A 155 12.46 -7.50 -1.95
CA ILE A 155 10.99 -7.54 -2.02
C ILE A 155 10.38 -6.13 -2.04
N VAL A 156 10.99 -5.14 -1.38
CA VAL A 156 10.55 -3.73 -1.44
C VAL A 156 10.49 -3.23 -2.89
N ARG A 157 11.53 -3.52 -3.68
CA ARG A 157 11.57 -3.11 -5.09
C ARG A 157 10.47 -3.80 -5.90
N LEU A 158 10.23 -5.08 -5.65
CA LEU A 158 9.18 -5.86 -6.33
C LEU A 158 7.77 -5.38 -5.99
N HIS A 159 7.55 -4.89 -4.77
CA HIS A 159 6.28 -4.30 -4.36
C HIS A 159 6.09 -2.92 -4.95
N LEU A 160 7.16 -2.11 -4.99
CA LEU A 160 7.14 -0.83 -5.70
C LEU A 160 6.83 -1.02 -7.18
N ASP A 161 7.43 -2.02 -7.84
CA ASP A 161 7.09 -2.37 -9.22
C ASP A 161 5.63 -2.73 -9.39
N ASN A 162 5.06 -3.48 -8.46
CA ASN A 162 3.65 -3.85 -8.48
C ASN A 162 2.76 -2.59 -8.51
N PHE A 163 3.07 -1.60 -7.65
CA PHE A 163 2.39 -0.31 -7.67
C PHE A 163 2.66 0.45 -8.98
N LEU A 164 3.88 0.50 -9.50
CA LEU A 164 4.19 1.22 -10.74
C LEU A 164 3.45 0.65 -11.95
N ARG A 165 3.24 -0.68 -12.01
CA ARG A 165 2.40 -1.31 -13.05
C ARG A 165 0.93 -0.97 -12.91
N LEU A 166 0.44 -0.74 -11.69
CA LEU A 166 -0.89 -0.18 -11.46
C LEU A 166 -0.96 1.29 -11.88
N HIS A 167 0.04 2.09 -11.52
CA HIS A 167 0.13 3.50 -11.87
C HIS A 167 0.11 3.74 -13.39
N ALA A 168 0.71 2.85 -14.17
CA ALA A 168 0.63 2.90 -15.64
C ALA A 168 -0.82 2.95 -16.16
N ALA A 169 -1.77 2.24 -15.53
CA ALA A 169 -3.18 2.26 -15.91
C ALA A 169 -3.86 3.63 -15.66
N TRP A 170 -3.27 4.50 -14.84
CA TRP A 170 -3.78 5.84 -14.52
C TRP A 170 -3.32 6.93 -15.47
N ILE A 171 -2.23 6.71 -16.20
CA ILE A 171 -1.61 7.75 -17.04
C ILE A 171 -1.88 7.55 -18.54
N VAL A 172 -2.54 6.46 -18.92
CA VAL A 172 -3.04 6.20 -20.27
C VAL A 172 -4.39 6.89 -20.53
N ASP A 173 -4.73 7.09 -21.81
CA ASP A 173 -6.04 7.61 -22.22
C ASP A 173 -7.15 6.57 -22.12
N LYS A 174 -6.81 5.30 -22.41
CA LYS A 174 -7.76 4.18 -22.46
C LYS A 174 -7.32 3.06 -21.51
N PRO A 175 -7.67 3.16 -20.21
CA PRO A 175 -7.29 2.14 -19.22
C PRO A 175 -7.77 0.73 -19.56
N TYR A 176 -8.93 0.60 -20.24
CA TYR A 176 -9.44 -0.70 -20.69
C TYR A 176 -8.52 -1.36 -21.71
N ASP A 177 -8.13 -0.63 -22.77
CA ASP A 177 -7.23 -1.13 -23.82
C ASP A 177 -5.88 -1.50 -23.20
N PHE A 178 -5.35 -0.64 -22.31
CA PHE A 178 -4.12 -0.92 -21.57
C PHE A 178 -4.19 -2.23 -20.79
N VAL A 179 -5.25 -2.44 -20.00
CA VAL A 179 -5.41 -3.66 -19.20
C VAL A 179 -5.51 -4.88 -20.10
N SER A 180 -6.26 -4.81 -21.19
CA SER A 180 -6.36 -5.89 -22.17
C SER A 180 -4.99 -6.26 -22.74
N GLU A 181 -4.22 -5.25 -23.17
CA GLU A 181 -2.88 -5.47 -23.72
C GLU A 181 -1.92 -6.12 -22.71
N VAL A 182 -1.97 -5.72 -21.45
CA VAL A 182 -1.14 -6.32 -20.39
C VAL A 182 -1.59 -7.76 -20.09
N MET A 183 -2.90 -8.03 -20.07
CA MET A 183 -3.42 -9.39 -19.89
C MET A 183 -3.04 -10.32 -21.06
N ASP A 184 -2.89 -9.77 -22.27
CA ASP A 184 -2.36 -10.48 -23.44
C ASP A 184 -0.84 -10.69 -23.39
N GLY A 185 -0.17 -10.27 -22.31
CA GLY A 185 1.25 -10.46 -22.08
C GLY A 185 2.14 -9.37 -22.70
N LYS A 186 1.59 -8.27 -23.21
CA LYS A 186 2.41 -7.14 -23.65
C LYS A 186 3.08 -6.49 -22.44
N SER A 187 4.38 -6.25 -22.57
CA SER A 187 5.15 -5.58 -21.53
C SER A 187 4.75 -4.11 -21.43
N VAL A 188 4.45 -3.63 -20.22
CA VAL A 188 4.11 -2.23 -19.92
C VAL A 188 5.14 -1.25 -20.49
N ARG A 189 6.43 -1.61 -20.51
CA ARG A 189 7.52 -0.77 -21.06
C ARG A 189 7.35 -0.42 -22.55
N ASN A 190 6.58 -1.23 -23.27
CA ASN A 190 6.33 -1.05 -24.70
C ASN A 190 5.04 -0.26 -24.96
N LEU A 191 4.18 -0.11 -23.95
CA LEU A 191 2.94 0.65 -24.02
C LEU A 191 3.24 2.14 -23.82
N LYS A 192 2.31 2.99 -24.25
CA LYS A 192 2.44 4.44 -24.20
C LYS A 192 1.42 5.08 -23.28
N ASP A 193 1.82 6.15 -22.60
CA ASP A 193 0.91 7.01 -21.84
C ASP A 193 0.07 7.90 -22.77
N ARG A 194 -0.79 8.75 -22.19
CA ARG A 194 -1.60 9.74 -22.92
C ARG A 194 -0.82 10.73 -23.77
N ASN A 195 0.45 10.95 -23.45
CA ASN A 195 1.34 11.88 -24.18
C ASN A 195 2.13 11.16 -25.28
N GLY A 196 1.93 9.85 -25.45
CA GLY A 196 2.66 9.04 -26.43
C GLY A 196 4.04 8.57 -25.98
N ASN A 197 4.41 8.77 -24.72
CA ASN A 197 5.69 8.37 -24.13
C ASN A 197 5.66 6.89 -23.71
N LYS A 198 6.76 6.16 -23.96
CA LYS A 198 6.88 4.77 -23.52
C LYS A 198 6.99 4.66 -22.00
N MET A 199 6.28 3.71 -21.41
CA MET A 199 6.19 3.53 -19.95
C MET A 199 7.23 2.56 -19.38
N TRP A 200 8.52 2.80 -19.65
CA TRP A 200 9.61 2.06 -19.02
C TRP A 200 9.76 2.46 -17.54
N ASP A 201 10.48 1.67 -16.75
CA ASP A 201 10.41 1.74 -15.29
C ASP A 201 10.80 3.11 -14.72
N GLY A 202 11.89 3.71 -15.18
CA GLY A 202 12.27 5.03 -14.71
C GLY A 202 11.31 6.14 -15.15
N TYR A 203 10.61 6.00 -16.28
CA TYR A 203 9.52 6.93 -16.64
C TYR A 203 8.36 6.84 -15.63
N LEU A 204 7.95 5.62 -15.28
CA LEU A 204 6.88 5.41 -14.30
C LEU A 204 7.28 5.91 -12.91
N VAL A 205 8.55 5.75 -12.53
CA VAL A 205 9.10 6.32 -11.29
C VAL A 205 9.01 7.83 -11.32
N GLU A 206 9.47 8.48 -12.41
CA GLU A 206 9.45 9.94 -12.53
C GLU A 206 8.03 10.49 -12.50
N ASP A 207 7.08 9.84 -13.18
CA ASP A 207 5.68 10.26 -13.14
C ASP A 207 5.05 10.07 -11.76
N ALA A 208 5.20 8.89 -11.17
CA ALA A 208 4.67 8.60 -9.84
C ALA A 208 5.29 9.50 -8.75
N SER A 209 6.57 9.86 -8.88
CA SER A 209 7.28 10.76 -7.96
C SER A 209 6.74 12.18 -7.94
N LYS A 210 6.01 12.63 -8.97
CA LYS A 210 5.31 13.92 -8.95
C LYS A 210 4.27 13.97 -7.82
N LYS A 211 3.64 12.83 -7.52
CA LYS A 211 2.66 12.69 -6.44
C LYS A 211 3.28 12.14 -5.15
N TYR A 212 4.22 11.22 -5.26
CA TYR A 212 4.87 10.56 -4.14
C TYR A 212 6.40 10.73 -4.21
N PRO A 213 6.94 11.87 -3.76
CA PRO A 213 8.37 12.20 -3.94
C PRO A 213 9.34 11.13 -3.43
N TRP A 214 8.97 10.39 -2.39
CA TRP A 214 9.78 9.32 -1.81
C TRP A 214 10.03 8.11 -2.74
N ILE A 215 9.21 7.95 -3.80
CA ILE A 215 9.31 6.79 -4.71
C ILE A 215 10.67 6.72 -5.40
N ARG A 216 11.26 7.87 -5.78
CA ARG A 216 12.57 7.90 -6.44
C ARG A 216 13.65 7.36 -5.52
N ASP A 217 13.69 7.83 -4.28
CA ASP A 217 14.68 7.40 -3.29
C ASP A 217 14.55 5.90 -2.97
N VAL A 218 13.31 5.42 -2.81
CA VAL A 218 13.06 3.99 -2.57
C VAL A 218 13.47 3.16 -3.79
N TYR A 219 13.14 3.60 -5.00
CA TYR A 219 13.53 2.93 -6.24
C TYR A 219 15.05 2.81 -6.33
N ASP A 220 15.78 3.92 -6.19
CA ASP A 220 17.24 3.97 -6.36
C ASP A 220 17.94 3.10 -5.30
N LYS A 221 17.53 3.19 -4.03
CA LYS A 221 18.11 2.40 -2.94
C LYS A 221 17.80 0.90 -3.08
N SER A 222 16.54 0.56 -3.36
CA SER A 222 16.13 -0.85 -3.46
C SER A 222 16.63 -1.54 -4.74
N CYS A 223 16.90 -0.79 -5.81
CA CYS A 223 17.54 -1.29 -7.04
C CYS A 223 18.91 -1.92 -6.76
N GLY A 224 19.66 -1.36 -5.79
CA GLY A 224 20.93 -1.91 -5.33
C GLY A 224 20.86 -3.33 -4.78
N PHE A 225 19.67 -3.79 -4.36
CA PHE A 225 19.40 -5.15 -3.88
C PHE A 225 18.84 -6.09 -4.97
N ILE A 226 18.49 -5.57 -6.16
CA ILE A 226 18.05 -6.40 -7.29
C ILE A 226 19.21 -6.81 -8.18
N HIS A 227 20.05 -5.84 -8.56
CA HIS A 227 21.21 -6.10 -9.40
C HIS A 227 22.44 -6.26 -8.53
N PHE A 228 23.24 -7.30 -8.82
CA PHE A 228 24.49 -7.51 -8.11
C PHE A 228 25.37 -6.26 -8.20
N SER A 229 25.71 -5.69 -7.06
CA SER A 229 26.27 -4.35 -6.92
C SER A 229 27.15 -4.25 -5.69
N GLY A 230 27.75 -3.08 -5.47
CA GLY A 230 28.50 -2.79 -4.23
C GLY A 230 27.69 -3.06 -2.98
N THR A 231 26.36 -2.85 -2.99
CA THR A 231 25.48 -3.18 -1.87
C THR A 231 25.63 -4.63 -1.44
N HIS A 232 25.67 -5.58 -2.39
CA HIS A 232 25.81 -7.01 -2.10
C HIS A 232 27.21 -7.38 -1.60
N ILE A 233 28.23 -6.69 -2.10
CA ILE A 233 29.64 -6.94 -1.73
C ILE A 233 29.90 -6.43 -0.33
N PHE A 234 29.48 -5.21 -0.01
CA PHE A 234 29.83 -4.51 1.22
C PHE A 234 28.84 -4.74 2.36
N SER A 235 27.60 -5.19 2.10
CA SER A 235 26.64 -5.51 3.16
C SER A 235 27.03 -6.70 4.02
N ASN A 236 28.06 -7.46 3.63
CA ASN A 236 28.59 -8.57 4.42
C ASN A 236 30.05 -8.33 4.83
N GLN A 237 30.49 -7.07 4.82
CA GLN A 237 31.84 -6.65 5.18
C GLN A 237 31.79 -5.59 6.27
N LYS A 238 32.76 -5.62 7.19
CA LYS A 238 32.93 -4.58 8.22
C LYS A 238 34.40 -4.35 8.47
N ILE A 239 34.77 -3.09 8.65
CA ILE A 239 36.09 -2.72 9.15
C ILE A 239 36.15 -3.13 10.63
N ILE A 240 37.02 -4.08 10.96
CA ILE A 240 37.26 -4.51 12.34
C ILE A 240 38.26 -3.56 13.00
N ASP A 241 39.29 -3.16 12.25
CA ASP A 241 40.33 -2.26 12.72
C ASP A 241 40.89 -1.44 11.55
N ASN A 242 40.82 -0.12 11.68
CA ASN A 242 41.33 0.82 10.68
C ASN A 242 42.86 0.93 10.69
N GLU A 243 43.51 0.78 11.85
CA GLU A 243 44.96 0.94 11.98
C GLU A 243 45.69 -0.24 11.33
N THR A 244 45.20 -1.45 11.57
CA THR A 244 45.75 -2.68 10.96
C THR A 244 45.14 -3.01 9.59
N ARG A 245 44.17 -2.22 9.12
CA ARG A 245 43.41 -2.44 7.87
C ARG A 245 42.75 -3.82 7.83
N THR A 246 42.22 -4.26 8.96
CA THR A 246 41.56 -5.57 9.08
C THR A 246 40.09 -5.46 8.69
N ILE A 247 39.67 -6.28 7.73
CA ILE A 247 38.29 -6.38 7.27
C ILE A 247 37.73 -7.75 7.68
N GLY A 248 36.59 -7.75 8.33
CA GLY A 248 35.79 -8.94 8.55
C GLY A 248 34.85 -9.18 7.38
N SER A 249 34.61 -10.45 7.05
CA SER A 249 33.58 -10.86 6.10
C SER A 249 32.70 -11.93 6.72
N TYR A 250 31.44 -11.95 6.30
CA TYR A 250 30.47 -12.93 6.75
C TYR A 250 29.84 -13.67 5.56
N ILE A 251 29.75 -14.98 5.67
CA ILE A 251 29.05 -15.83 4.70
C ILE A 251 28.05 -16.69 5.48
N GLY A 252 26.77 -16.45 5.25
CA GLY A 252 25.71 -17.18 5.92
C GLY A 252 24.34 -16.81 5.38
N LYS A 253 23.33 -17.53 5.86
CA LYS A 253 21.93 -17.33 5.45
C LYS A 253 21.24 -16.19 6.21
N ARG A 254 21.85 -15.71 7.30
CA ARG A 254 21.27 -14.73 8.21
C ARG A 254 22.07 -13.44 8.14
N ASP A 255 21.46 -12.34 8.56
CA ASP A 255 22.10 -11.05 8.61
C ASP A 255 23.30 -11.08 9.54
N TRP A 256 24.34 -10.32 9.17
CA TRP A 256 25.45 -10.01 10.05
C TRP A 256 25.13 -8.76 10.90
N ASP A 257 26.06 -8.36 11.77
CA ASP A 257 25.85 -7.34 12.80
C ASP A 257 25.66 -5.91 12.26
N ASN A 258 25.84 -5.70 10.96
CA ASN A 258 25.67 -4.40 10.31
C ASN A 258 24.22 -4.12 9.88
N VAL A 259 23.33 -5.12 9.89
CA VAL A 259 21.89 -4.92 9.63
C VAL A 259 21.18 -4.63 10.95
N THR A 260 20.79 -3.37 11.11
CA THR A 260 20.12 -2.89 12.33
C THR A 260 18.61 -3.18 12.31
N ASP A 261 17.98 -3.13 13.48
CA ASP A 261 16.52 -3.23 13.54
C ASP A 261 15.85 -2.03 12.87
N LEU A 262 16.46 -0.84 12.89
CA LEU A 262 15.99 0.30 12.11
C LEU A 262 15.87 -0.05 10.62
N ASN A 263 16.86 -0.73 10.03
CA ASN A 263 16.75 -1.15 8.62
C ASN A 263 15.54 -2.07 8.38
N ARG A 264 15.27 -3.00 9.30
CA ARG A 264 14.12 -3.90 9.20
C ARG A 264 12.80 -3.14 9.33
N ILE A 265 12.74 -2.16 10.23
CA ILE A 265 11.58 -1.30 10.45
C ILE A 265 11.33 -0.41 9.21
N GLU A 266 12.38 0.14 8.60
CA GLU A 266 12.30 0.91 7.35
C GLU A 266 11.71 0.09 6.21
N VAL A 267 12.12 -1.18 6.06
CA VAL A 267 11.52 -2.10 5.08
C VAL A 267 10.02 -2.24 5.33
N LEU A 268 9.59 -2.48 6.57
CA LEU A 268 8.17 -2.61 6.88
C LEU A 268 7.40 -1.31 6.59
N ALA A 269 7.96 -0.16 6.98
CA ALA A 269 7.35 1.15 6.75
C ALA A 269 7.17 1.43 5.25
N VAL A 270 8.18 1.18 4.43
CA VAL A 270 8.08 1.38 2.97
C VAL A 270 7.07 0.42 2.34
N MET A 271 7.01 -0.84 2.78
CA MET A 271 5.99 -1.79 2.30
C MET A 271 4.56 -1.31 2.59
N ILE A 272 4.35 -0.63 3.71
CA ILE A 272 3.08 0.01 4.09
C ILE A 272 2.79 1.20 3.18
N GLU A 273 3.75 2.11 2.96
CA GLU A 273 3.57 3.25 2.06
C GLU A 273 3.19 2.84 0.63
N ILE A 274 3.87 1.83 0.07
CA ILE A 274 3.54 1.29 -1.27
C ILE A 274 2.12 0.72 -1.27
N SER A 275 1.73 0.01 -0.21
CA SER A 275 0.40 -0.58 -0.09
C SER A 275 -0.69 0.48 0.04
N ASP A 276 -0.42 1.59 0.73
CA ASP A 276 -1.30 2.75 0.79
C ASP A 276 -1.51 3.37 -0.59
N CYS A 277 -0.46 3.53 -1.41
CA CYS A 277 -0.61 4.02 -2.78
C CYS A 277 -1.55 3.12 -3.61
N ILE A 278 -1.43 1.80 -3.46
CA ILE A 278 -2.31 0.84 -4.15
C ILE A 278 -3.77 1.00 -3.69
N LEU A 279 -4.00 1.08 -2.37
CA LEU A 279 -5.35 1.27 -1.81
C LEU A 279 -5.96 2.62 -2.20
N GLU A 280 -5.15 3.67 -2.29
CA GLU A 280 -5.60 4.99 -2.75
C GLU A 280 -6.11 4.94 -4.19
N TYR A 281 -5.40 4.25 -5.09
CA TYR A 281 -5.80 4.06 -6.48
C TYR A 281 -7.07 3.21 -6.58
N ALA A 282 -7.14 2.13 -5.80
CA ALA A 282 -8.32 1.28 -5.69
C ALA A 282 -9.56 2.07 -5.24
N TYR A 283 -9.40 2.93 -4.24
CA TYR A 283 -10.47 3.77 -3.74
C TYR A 283 -10.92 4.78 -4.81
N GLY A 284 -9.97 5.45 -5.46
CA GLY A 284 -10.27 6.35 -6.57
C GLY A 284 -11.05 5.69 -7.70
N TRP A 285 -10.68 4.45 -8.06
CA TRP A 285 -11.40 3.66 -9.06
C TRP A 285 -12.85 3.35 -8.64
N ALA A 286 -13.07 2.93 -7.40
CA ALA A 286 -14.40 2.64 -6.89
C ALA A 286 -15.30 3.89 -6.91
N ILE A 287 -14.76 5.06 -6.54
CA ILE A 287 -15.47 6.34 -6.60
C ILE A 287 -15.81 6.73 -8.04
N HIS A 288 -14.87 6.57 -8.97
CA HIS A 288 -15.11 6.87 -10.38
C HIS A 288 -16.27 6.06 -10.97
N LYS A 289 -16.32 4.75 -10.68
CA LYS A 289 -17.44 3.89 -11.13
C LYS A 289 -18.79 4.33 -10.57
N MET A 290 -18.83 4.76 -9.31
CA MET A 290 -20.04 5.28 -8.68
C MET A 290 -20.54 6.56 -9.35
N GLN A 291 -19.64 7.48 -9.67
CA GLN A 291 -19.97 8.73 -10.35
C GLN A 291 -20.50 8.47 -11.76
N ALA A 292 -19.83 7.61 -12.53
CA ALA A 292 -20.23 7.25 -13.88
C ALA A 292 -21.65 6.66 -13.93
N LYS A 293 -22.01 5.81 -12.96
CA LYS A 293 -23.38 5.27 -12.84
C LYS A 293 -24.39 6.38 -12.50
N SER A 294 -24.09 7.25 -11.53
CA SER A 294 -25.00 8.34 -11.17
C SER A 294 -25.31 9.28 -12.36
N GLU A 295 -24.34 9.51 -13.24
CA GLU A 295 -24.51 10.30 -14.45
C GLU A 295 -25.34 9.58 -15.53
N SER A 296 -25.20 8.26 -15.67
CA SER A 296 -26.05 7.49 -16.59
C SER A 296 -27.50 7.46 -16.15
N ASP A 297 -27.74 7.32 -14.84
CA ASP A 297 -29.09 7.24 -14.29
C ASP A 297 -29.84 8.58 -14.36
N LYS A 298 -29.13 9.72 -14.34
CA LYS A 298 -29.72 11.07 -14.54
C LYS A 298 -30.10 11.36 -15.99
N LYS A 299 -29.58 10.60 -16.96
CA LYS A 299 -29.83 10.78 -18.40
C LYS A 299 -30.99 9.92 -18.92
N ASN A 300 -31.45 8.95 -18.12
CA ASN A 300 -32.59 8.08 -18.40
C ASN A 300 -33.83 8.54 -17.63
#